data_AF-A0A2S8FFH3-F1
#
_entry.id   AF-A0A2S8FFH3-F1
#
_cell.length_a   1.000
_cell.length_b   1.000
_cell.length_c   1.000
_cell.angle_alpha   90.00
_cell.angle_beta   90.00
_cell.angle_gamma   90.00
#
_symmetry.space_group_name_H-M   'P 1'
#
loop_
_entity.id
_entity.type
_entity.pdbx_description
1 polymer ?
#
loop_
_entity_poly.entity_id
_entity_poly.type
_entity_poly.pdbx_seq_one_letter_code
_entity_poly.pdbx_strand_id
1 'polypeptide(L)'
;METVENESPEARSNTDRAFFIYQRIVSLFLPVLIGVTYPIWFPQSQFPAVPVWHFLSPVPGLVDAVLAGLLLAISVTLLITGPRVKPASMLWLSLAVLLSVSFLLNQHRFQPWAYQFALLATFFALAPASIARRLASWLALSVYFYSALSKLNPSFISELGADFLSTIATFGGLTLDAGHQEHWKWLALVFPAFELLAFVLLLSPVTRKLGVIAACTMHIGLLMVLGPLGLNHSWGVLLWNVFFIVQAILLFWFPAPPPETSPVDWKARSAQGICWIALLFPTLEVIGIGDPWPAWGLYASHVGRTHCFIVRHAAKSLPEDLRSYVDTESSNDLFIPIDLGRWSIETTGAPIYPGERFSFAVGRSFVMKTEMENMTLFVVESPAGRIQDDRDTSKISGEVLAGESNQRFWLNTLPRDYYLKD
;
A
#
# COMPACT_ATOMS: atom_id res chain seq x y z
N MET A 1 -12.95 27.82 -51.00
CA MET A 1 -12.51 28.35 -49.70
C MET A 1 -13.11 27.42 -48.67
N GLU A 2 -12.47 26.26 -48.50
CA GLU A 2 -12.92 25.22 -47.57
C GLU A 2 -12.58 25.66 -46.15
N THR A 3 -13.60 25.87 -45.35
CA THR A 3 -13.50 25.92 -43.90
C THR A 3 -13.15 24.51 -43.43
N VAL A 4 -11.85 24.24 -43.29
CA VAL A 4 -11.36 23.11 -42.50
C VAL A 4 -11.76 23.43 -41.06
N GLU A 5 -12.95 22.98 -40.67
CA GLU A 5 -13.32 22.87 -39.27
C GLU A 5 -12.23 22.04 -38.58
N ASN A 6 -11.46 22.72 -37.75
CA ASN A 6 -10.49 22.14 -36.87
C ASN A 6 -11.29 21.42 -35.77
N GLU A 7 -11.91 20.29 -36.12
CA GLU A 7 -12.42 19.35 -35.13
C GLU A 7 -11.24 19.01 -34.22
N SER A 8 -11.30 19.50 -32.98
CA SER A 8 -10.50 18.98 -31.88
C SER A 8 -10.54 17.45 -31.98
N PRO A 9 -9.40 16.73 -32.02
CA PRO A 9 -9.36 15.27 -32.17
C PRO A 9 -9.91 14.60 -30.91
N GLU A 10 -11.20 14.74 -30.65
CA GLU A 10 -11.88 14.17 -29.53
C GLU A 10 -12.05 12.68 -29.75
N ALA A 11 -11.04 11.93 -29.30
CA ALA A 11 -11.09 10.50 -29.12
C ALA A 11 -11.60 9.73 -30.34
N ARG A 12 -10.64 9.34 -31.20
CA ARG A 12 -10.86 8.50 -32.37
C ARG A 12 -11.57 7.17 -32.03
N SER A 13 -11.60 6.76 -30.76
CA SER A 13 -12.28 5.55 -30.29
C SER A 13 -12.79 5.65 -28.83
N ASN A 14 -13.75 4.80 -28.45
CA ASN A 14 -14.19 4.61 -27.05
C ASN A 14 -13.03 4.26 -26.11
N THR A 15 -12.03 3.57 -26.66
CA THR A 15 -10.79 3.16 -25.99
C THR A 15 -9.94 4.36 -25.58
N ASP A 16 -9.84 5.39 -26.41
CA ASP A 16 -9.13 6.61 -26.07
C ASP A 16 -9.88 7.40 -25.00
N ARG A 17 -11.22 7.50 -25.12
CA ARG A 17 -12.08 8.14 -24.10
C ARG A 17 -11.88 7.48 -22.73
N ALA A 18 -11.94 6.16 -22.67
CA ALA A 18 -11.75 5.40 -21.44
C ALA A 18 -10.39 5.66 -20.80
N PHE A 19 -9.32 5.73 -21.59
CA PHE A 19 -7.98 6.00 -21.07
C PHE A 19 -7.80 7.44 -20.58
N PHE A 20 -8.41 8.43 -21.25
CA PHE A 20 -8.42 9.80 -20.74
C PHE A 20 -9.19 9.94 -19.43
N ILE A 21 -10.34 9.25 -19.31
CA ILE A 21 -11.09 9.17 -18.06
C ILE A 21 -10.23 8.51 -16.98
N TYR A 22 -9.49 7.44 -17.30
CA TYR A 22 -8.61 6.77 -16.36
C TYR A 22 -7.54 7.71 -15.77
N GLN A 23 -6.90 8.54 -16.59
CA GLN A 23 -5.94 9.55 -16.10
C GLN A 23 -6.59 10.58 -15.17
N ARG A 24 -7.83 11.00 -15.46
CA ARG A 24 -8.60 11.89 -14.57
C ARG A 24 -8.98 11.19 -13.27
N ILE A 25 -9.35 9.92 -13.32
CA ILE A 25 -9.66 9.11 -12.14
C ILE A 25 -8.42 8.97 -11.25
N VAL A 26 -7.22 8.74 -11.81
CA VAL A 26 -5.97 8.78 -11.02
C VAL A 26 -5.78 10.15 -10.36
N SER A 27 -6.00 11.24 -11.10
CA SER A 27 -5.91 12.62 -10.58
C SER A 27 -6.97 12.98 -9.53
N LEU A 28 -8.11 12.28 -9.53
CA LEU A 28 -9.18 12.42 -8.54
C LEU A 28 -8.89 11.60 -7.28
N PHE A 29 -8.46 10.35 -7.44
CA PHE A 29 -8.24 9.46 -6.31
C PHE A 29 -7.01 9.83 -5.49
N LEU A 30 -6.00 10.46 -6.09
CA LEU A 30 -4.82 10.93 -5.35
C LEU A 30 -5.18 11.88 -4.19
N PRO A 31 -5.88 13.02 -4.40
CA PRO A 31 -6.26 13.91 -3.30
C PRO A 31 -7.27 13.27 -2.34
N VAL A 32 -8.15 12.39 -2.82
CA VAL A 32 -9.10 11.65 -1.96
C VAL A 32 -8.36 10.71 -1.01
N LEU A 33 -7.40 9.94 -1.51
CA LEU A 33 -6.60 9.00 -0.72
C LEU A 33 -5.64 9.74 0.23
N ILE A 34 -5.03 10.85 -0.21
CA ILE A 34 -4.29 11.75 0.69
C ILE A 34 -5.21 12.27 1.78
N GLY A 35 -6.45 12.67 1.46
CA GLY A 35 -7.40 13.20 2.45
C GLY A 35 -7.74 12.22 3.56
N VAL A 36 -8.02 10.95 3.23
CA VAL A 36 -8.33 9.92 4.24
C VAL A 36 -7.11 9.37 4.98
N THR A 37 -5.90 9.67 4.49
CA THR A 37 -4.63 9.30 5.15
C THR A 37 -3.81 10.54 5.52
N TYR A 38 -4.44 11.71 5.65
CA TYR A 38 -3.72 13.00 5.72
C TYR A 38 -2.61 13.06 6.78
N PRO A 39 -2.71 12.42 7.97
CA PRO A 39 -1.67 12.55 8.98
C PRO A 39 -0.31 11.99 8.53
N ILE A 40 -0.25 11.01 7.61
CA ILE A 40 1.06 10.57 7.08
C ILE A 40 1.68 11.59 6.14
N TRP A 41 0.89 12.49 5.53
CA TRP A 41 1.33 13.46 4.52
C TRP A 41 1.71 14.82 5.09
N PHE A 42 1.15 15.18 6.24
CA PHE A 42 1.42 16.43 6.94
C PHE A 42 2.27 16.20 8.22
N PRO A 43 2.86 17.25 8.78
CA PRO A 43 3.57 17.15 10.07
C PRO A 43 2.63 16.74 11.20
N GLN A 44 3.03 15.74 11.97
CA GLN A 44 2.33 15.29 13.18
C GLN A 44 3.30 14.59 14.14
N SER A 45 2.95 14.52 15.42
CA SER A 45 3.79 13.93 16.48
C SER A 45 3.14 12.73 17.18
N GLN A 46 1.98 12.25 16.70
CA GLN A 46 1.23 11.14 17.30
C GLN A 46 1.76 9.76 16.88
N PHE A 47 2.34 9.64 15.69
CA PHE A 47 2.94 8.41 15.17
C PHE A 47 4.28 8.72 14.50
N PRO A 48 5.32 7.88 14.61
CA PRO A 48 6.62 8.23 14.08
C PRO A 48 6.65 8.29 12.55
N ALA A 49 7.13 9.43 12.03
CA ALA A 49 7.55 9.52 10.63
C ALA A 49 9.00 9.03 10.54
N VAL A 50 9.26 7.96 9.78
CA VAL A 50 10.60 7.36 9.66
C VAL A 50 11.12 7.57 8.24
N PRO A 51 12.09 8.46 7.98
CA PRO A 51 12.64 8.63 6.64
C PRO A 51 13.43 7.41 6.21
N VAL A 52 13.63 7.25 4.90
CA VAL A 52 14.40 6.13 4.31
C VAL A 52 15.87 6.17 4.73
N TRP A 53 16.46 7.37 4.82
CA TRP A 53 17.84 7.57 5.25
C TRP A 53 17.93 8.50 6.46
N HIS A 54 18.88 8.23 7.34
CA HIS A 54 19.05 8.96 8.60
C HIS A 54 19.33 10.45 8.40
N PHE A 55 20.07 10.84 7.36
CA PHE A 55 20.38 12.26 7.09
C PHE A 55 19.13 13.11 6.79
N LEU A 56 17.99 12.49 6.51
CA LEU A 56 16.71 13.16 6.30
C LEU A 56 15.92 13.37 7.62
N SER A 57 16.39 12.82 8.75
CA SER A 57 15.74 13.00 10.07
C SER A 57 15.59 14.47 10.48
N PRO A 58 16.61 15.34 10.26
CA PRO A 58 16.54 16.76 10.62
C PRO A 58 15.67 17.62 9.70
N VAL A 59 15.14 17.07 8.59
CA VAL A 59 14.33 17.86 7.66
C VAL A 59 13.08 18.38 8.42
N PRO A 60 12.72 19.67 8.29
CA PRO A 60 11.56 20.23 9.01
C PRO A 60 10.22 19.69 8.49
N GLY A 61 9.22 19.60 9.37
CA GLY A 61 7.85 19.23 8.97
C GLY A 61 7.25 20.15 7.91
N LEU A 62 7.63 21.43 7.86
CA LEU A 62 7.13 22.35 6.83
C LEU A 62 7.34 21.82 5.39
N VAL A 63 8.42 21.05 5.16
CA VAL A 63 8.67 20.42 3.86
C VAL A 63 7.57 19.43 3.49
N ASP A 64 7.07 18.66 4.45
CA ASP A 64 5.97 17.72 4.27
C ASP A 64 4.68 18.44 3.84
N ALA A 65 4.33 19.54 4.52
CA ALA A 65 3.17 20.35 4.18
C ALA A 65 3.27 20.98 2.77
N VAL A 66 4.45 21.47 2.38
CA VAL A 66 4.71 22.02 1.04
C VAL A 66 4.57 20.93 -0.03
N LEU A 67 5.16 19.75 0.19
CA LEU A 67 5.04 18.63 -0.75
C LEU A 67 3.58 18.19 -0.91
N ALA A 68 2.85 18.03 0.19
CA ALA A 68 1.42 17.68 0.15
C ALA A 68 0.61 18.75 -0.60
N GLY A 69 0.83 20.04 -0.32
CA GLY A 69 0.17 21.14 -1.01
C GLY A 69 0.43 21.13 -2.53
N LEU A 70 1.67 20.90 -2.96
CA LEU A 70 2.03 20.78 -4.37
C LEU A 70 1.41 19.56 -5.04
N LEU A 71 1.40 18.40 -4.38
CA LEU A 71 0.74 17.18 -4.86
C LEU A 71 -0.75 17.44 -5.12
N LEU A 72 -1.44 18.03 -4.14
CA LEU A 72 -2.87 18.34 -4.26
C LEU A 72 -3.13 19.36 -5.38
N ALA A 73 -2.37 20.44 -5.44
CA ALA A 73 -2.54 21.48 -6.46
C ALA A 73 -2.34 20.94 -7.88
N ILE A 74 -1.29 20.15 -8.10
CA ILE A 74 -1.01 19.55 -9.42
C ILE A 74 -2.07 18.52 -9.78
N SER A 75 -2.49 17.68 -8.82
CA SER A 75 -3.53 16.67 -9.07
C SER A 75 -4.88 17.29 -9.43
N VAL A 76 -5.28 18.34 -8.71
CA VAL A 76 -6.52 19.09 -9.02
C VAL A 76 -6.40 19.79 -10.38
N THR A 77 -5.23 20.36 -10.69
CA THR A 77 -4.98 20.96 -12.02
C THR A 77 -5.16 19.92 -13.13
N LEU A 78 -4.52 18.74 -13.01
CA LEU A 78 -4.66 17.65 -13.98
C LEU A 78 -6.10 17.13 -14.10
N LEU A 79 -6.85 17.09 -12.99
CA LEU A 79 -8.26 16.72 -12.98
C LEU A 79 -9.12 17.69 -13.81
N ILE A 80 -8.92 19.00 -13.60
CA ILE A 80 -9.68 20.07 -14.27
C ILE A 80 -9.27 20.18 -15.74
N THR A 81 -7.98 20.36 -16.02
CA THR A 81 -7.48 20.60 -17.37
C THR A 81 -7.47 19.34 -18.22
N GLY A 82 -7.41 18.17 -17.58
CA GLY A 82 -7.20 16.90 -18.26
C GLY A 82 -5.80 16.74 -18.85
N PRO A 83 -5.52 15.57 -19.46
CA PRO A 83 -4.18 15.21 -19.92
C PRO A 83 -3.80 15.77 -21.30
N ARG A 84 -4.67 16.55 -21.95
CA ARG A 84 -4.47 17.06 -23.32
C ARG A 84 -3.81 18.44 -23.37
N VAL A 85 -3.67 19.12 -22.24
CA VAL A 85 -2.99 20.42 -22.20
C VAL A 85 -1.49 20.23 -22.37
N LYS A 86 -0.82 21.15 -23.07
CA LYS A 86 0.63 21.11 -23.32
C LYS A 86 1.49 20.79 -22.07
N PRO A 87 1.21 21.34 -20.86
CA PRO A 87 2.01 21.03 -19.68
C PRO A 87 1.66 19.68 -19.01
N ALA A 88 0.67 18.92 -19.47
CA ALA A 88 0.19 17.72 -18.76
C ALA A 88 1.30 16.69 -18.49
N SER A 89 2.17 16.41 -19.46
CA SER A 89 3.29 15.49 -19.26
C SER A 89 4.28 15.98 -18.19
N MET A 90 4.52 17.29 -18.11
CA MET A 90 5.38 17.88 -17.06
C MET A 90 4.71 17.83 -15.68
N LEU A 91 3.40 18.07 -15.62
CA LEU A 91 2.63 17.97 -14.38
C LEU A 91 2.62 16.52 -13.86
N TRP A 92 2.42 15.53 -14.73
CA TRP A 92 2.53 14.11 -14.38
C TRP A 92 3.94 13.74 -13.90
N LEU A 93 4.99 14.23 -14.57
CA LEU A 93 6.37 14.00 -14.12
C LEU A 93 6.61 14.60 -12.74
N SER A 94 6.09 15.82 -12.52
CA SER A 94 6.18 16.51 -11.23
C SER A 94 5.48 15.73 -10.12
N LEU A 95 4.28 15.17 -10.39
CA LEU A 95 3.61 14.27 -9.43
C LEU A 95 4.45 13.05 -9.08
N ALA A 96 5.02 12.37 -10.08
CA ALA A 96 5.86 11.20 -9.86
C ALA A 96 7.06 11.56 -8.97
N VAL A 97 7.76 12.64 -9.27
CA VAL A 97 8.92 13.12 -8.50
C VAL A 97 8.52 13.52 -7.07
N LEU A 98 7.44 14.28 -6.90
CA LEU A 98 6.98 14.73 -5.59
C LEU A 98 6.53 13.54 -4.71
N LEU A 99 5.85 12.54 -5.27
CA LEU A 99 5.51 11.30 -4.56
C LEU A 99 6.78 10.56 -4.15
N SER A 100 7.73 10.36 -5.07
CA SER A 100 9.00 9.72 -4.75
C SER A 100 9.76 10.44 -3.64
N VAL A 101 9.88 11.77 -3.68
CA VAL A 101 10.51 12.56 -2.61
C VAL A 101 9.74 12.40 -1.30
N SER A 102 8.41 12.41 -1.34
CA SER A 102 7.58 12.22 -0.14
C SER A 102 7.85 10.87 0.53
N PHE A 103 8.02 9.80 -0.24
CA PHE A 103 8.38 8.47 0.27
C PHE A 103 9.72 8.45 1.00
N LEU A 104 10.70 9.22 0.52
CA LEU A 104 12.03 9.29 1.14
C LEU A 104 11.97 9.93 2.54
N LEU A 105 11.03 10.85 2.76
CA LEU A 105 10.87 11.55 4.03
C LEU A 105 10.09 10.75 5.07
N ASN A 106 9.24 9.81 4.63
CA ASN A 106 8.53 8.90 5.52
C ASN A 106 8.20 7.59 4.78
N GLN A 107 8.82 6.49 5.19
CA GLN A 107 8.61 5.15 4.66
C GLN A 107 7.13 4.71 4.72
N HIS A 108 6.38 5.21 5.70
CA HIS A 108 4.95 4.94 5.85
C HIS A 108 4.10 5.46 4.68
N ARG A 109 4.59 6.47 3.94
CA ARG A 109 3.93 7.01 2.74
C ARG A 109 4.05 6.11 1.52
N PHE A 110 4.90 5.09 1.58
CA PHE A 110 5.04 4.09 0.54
C PHE A 110 3.83 3.12 0.52
N GLN A 111 2.62 3.66 0.72
CA GLN A 111 1.37 2.93 0.62
C GLN A 111 1.24 2.35 -0.80
N PRO A 112 0.66 1.15 -0.97
CA PRO A 112 0.58 0.51 -2.28
C PRO A 112 -0.09 1.36 -3.35
N TRP A 113 -1.16 2.08 -3.00
CA TRP A 113 -1.85 2.99 -3.91
C TRP A 113 -0.98 4.18 -4.32
N ALA A 114 -0.18 4.73 -3.39
CA ALA A 114 0.67 5.88 -3.66
C ALA A 114 1.84 5.48 -4.58
N TYR A 115 2.44 4.32 -4.32
CA TYR A 115 3.45 3.74 -5.19
C TYR A 115 2.89 3.45 -6.60
N GLN A 116 1.70 2.85 -6.70
CA GLN A 116 1.03 2.65 -7.98
C GLN A 116 0.81 3.98 -8.73
N PHE A 117 0.37 5.03 -8.03
CA PHE A 117 0.12 6.34 -8.64
C PHE A 117 1.40 7.04 -9.09
N ALA A 118 2.52 6.87 -8.38
CA ALA A 118 3.83 7.36 -8.82
C ALA A 118 4.29 6.69 -10.13
N LEU A 119 4.08 5.38 -10.26
CA LEU A 119 4.36 4.64 -11.50
C LEU A 119 3.45 5.07 -12.64
N LEU A 120 2.15 5.18 -12.40
CA LEU A 120 1.18 5.64 -13.41
C LEU A 120 1.50 7.07 -13.88
N ALA A 121 1.81 7.97 -12.95
CA ALA A 121 2.24 9.34 -13.26
C ALA A 121 3.50 9.33 -14.14
N THR A 122 4.46 8.46 -13.86
CA THR A 122 5.65 8.27 -14.71
C THR A 122 5.27 7.81 -16.13
N PHE A 123 4.35 6.86 -16.26
CA PHE A 123 3.91 6.37 -17.57
C PHE A 123 3.17 7.45 -18.36
N PHE A 124 2.29 8.21 -17.72
CA PHE A 124 1.55 9.31 -18.36
C PHE A 124 2.46 10.49 -18.74
N ALA A 125 3.56 10.69 -18.01
CA ALA A 125 4.54 11.72 -18.30
C ALA A 125 5.44 11.38 -19.50
N LEU A 126 5.89 10.13 -19.57
CA LEU A 126 7.01 9.73 -20.43
C LEU A 126 6.59 8.98 -21.69
N ALA A 127 5.41 8.37 -21.73
CA ALA A 127 5.00 7.53 -22.84
C ALA A 127 3.76 8.08 -23.58
N PRO A 128 3.66 7.89 -24.92
CA PRO A 128 2.43 8.11 -25.66
C PRO A 128 1.25 7.31 -25.07
N ALA A 129 0.03 7.79 -25.26
CA ALA A 129 -1.16 7.24 -24.62
C ALA A 129 -1.35 5.72 -24.85
N SER A 130 -1.07 5.24 -26.06
CA SER A 130 -1.15 3.81 -26.40
C SER A 130 -0.17 2.95 -25.60
N ILE A 131 1.09 3.41 -25.46
CA ILE A 131 2.13 2.75 -24.67
C ILE A 131 1.81 2.87 -23.17
N ALA A 132 1.50 4.08 -22.69
CA ALA A 132 1.19 4.33 -21.28
C ALA A 132 0.03 3.47 -20.78
N ARG A 133 -1.03 3.30 -21.61
CA ARG A 133 -2.14 2.40 -21.31
C ARG A 133 -1.68 0.95 -21.17
N ARG A 134 -0.84 0.47 -22.09
CA ARG A 134 -0.30 -0.90 -22.03
C ARG A 134 0.54 -1.12 -20.78
N LEU A 135 1.37 -0.14 -20.39
CA LEU A 135 2.15 -0.19 -19.15
C LEU A 135 1.24 -0.19 -17.92
N ALA A 136 0.22 0.67 -17.89
CA ALA A 136 -0.78 0.68 -16.81
C ALA A 136 -1.55 -0.66 -16.71
N SER A 137 -1.90 -1.28 -17.83
CA SER A 137 -2.51 -2.62 -17.85
C SER A 137 -1.57 -3.69 -17.31
N TRP A 138 -0.28 -3.68 -17.69
CA TRP A 138 0.71 -4.62 -17.15
C TRP A 138 0.94 -4.42 -15.66
N LEU A 139 1.02 -3.17 -15.21
CA LEU A 139 1.10 -2.84 -13.79
C LEU A 139 -0.12 -3.39 -13.03
N ALA A 140 -1.34 -3.16 -13.52
CA ALA A 140 -2.56 -3.69 -12.91
C ALA A 140 -2.57 -5.23 -12.85
N LEU A 141 -2.19 -5.90 -13.95
CA LEU A 141 -2.06 -7.36 -14.01
C LEU A 141 -1.04 -7.88 -13.00
N SER A 142 0.08 -7.18 -12.83
CA SER A 142 1.11 -7.56 -11.85
C SER A 142 0.61 -7.46 -10.42
N VAL A 143 -0.22 -6.46 -10.10
CA VAL A 143 -0.84 -6.37 -8.77
C VAL A 143 -1.70 -7.60 -8.53
N TYR A 144 -2.59 -7.97 -9.45
CA TYR A 144 -3.42 -9.18 -9.29
C TYR A 144 -2.59 -10.45 -9.12
N PHE A 145 -1.55 -10.62 -9.95
CA PHE A 145 -0.71 -11.81 -9.89
C PHE A 145 0.08 -11.93 -8.59
N TYR A 146 0.83 -10.88 -8.21
CA TYR A 146 1.70 -10.90 -7.04
C TYR A 146 0.92 -10.78 -5.73
N SER A 147 -0.21 -10.06 -5.71
CA SER A 147 -1.16 -10.05 -4.59
C SER A 147 -1.68 -11.44 -4.29
N ALA A 148 -2.06 -12.20 -5.32
CA ALA A 148 -2.55 -13.56 -5.13
C ALA A 148 -1.43 -14.50 -4.69
N LEU A 149 -0.28 -14.43 -5.36
CA LEU A 149 0.89 -15.26 -5.03
C LEU A 149 1.35 -15.05 -3.59
N SER A 150 1.29 -13.80 -3.09
CA SER A 150 1.70 -13.48 -1.73
C SER A 150 0.82 -14.15 -0.65
N LYS A 151 -0.44 -14.45 -0.97
CA LYS A 151 -1.42 -15.11 -0.09
C LYS A 151 -1.40 -16.64 -0.19
N LEU A 152 -0.65 -17.21 -1.14
CA LEU A 152 -0.46 -18.66 -1.23
C LEU A 152 0.59 -19.12 -0.21
N ASN A 153 0.28 -18.93 1.08
CA ASN A 153 1.18 -19.28 2.17
C ASN A 153 0.39 -19.74 3.42
N PRO A 154 1.00 -20.55 4.32
CA PRO A 154 0.32 -21.06 5.52
C PRO A 154 -0.14 -19.96 6.50
N SER A 155 0.62 -18.87 6.63
CA SER A 155 0.28 -17.77 7.54
C SER A 155 -1.00 -17.06 7.08
N PHE A 156 -1.19 -16.81 5.77
CA PHE A 156 -2.44 -16.23 5.27
C PHE A 156 -3.64 -17.13 5.58
N ILE A 157 -3.49 -18.44 5.38
CA ILE A 157 -4.56 -19.42 5.65
C ILE A 157 -4.97 -19.38 7.13
N SER A 158 -4.01 -19.27 8.04
CA SER A 158 -4.25 -19.38 9.48
C SER A 158 -4.54 -18.04 10.17
N GLU A 159 -4.18 -16.92 9.55
CA GLU A 159 -4.45 -15.57 10.08
C GLU A 159 -5.55 -14.90 9.24
N LEU A 160 -5.18 -13.96 8.37
CA LEU A 160 -6.12 -13.05 7.70
C LEU A 160 -7.15 -13.73 6.80
N GLY A 161 -6.79 -14.86 6.18
CA GLY A 161 -7.71 -15.67 5.40
C GLY A 161 -8.80 -16.31 6.27
N ALA A 162 -8.46 -16.73 7.49
CA ALA A 162 -9.44 -17.22 8.46
C ALA A 162 -10.38 -16.10 8.92
N ASP A 163 -9.86 -14.89 9.15
CA ASP A 163 -10.69 -13.70 9.49
C ASP A 163 -11.69 -13.38 8.38
N PHE A 164 -11.28 -13.48 7.11
CA PHE A 164 -12.18 -13.28 5.97
C PHE A 164 -13.31 -14.31 5.96
N LEU A 165 -12.98 -15.60 6.16
CA LEU A 165 -13.97 -16.67 6.23
C LEU A 165 -14.94 -16.46 7.40
N SER A 166 -14.43 -16.10 8.58
CA SER A 166 -15.23 -15.83 9.78
C SER A 166 -16.19 -14.66 9.55
N THR A 167 -15.71 -13.59 8.89
CA THR A 167 -16.53 -12.43 8.54
C THR A 167 -17.66 -12.80 7.57
N ILE A 168 -17.36 -13.59 6.53
CA ILE A 168 -18.38 -14.07 5.58
C ILE A 168 -19.40 -14.98 6.27
N ALA A 169 -18.95 -15.89 7.15
CA ALA A 169 -19.83 -16.75 7.93
C ALA A 169 -20.79 -15.92 8.81
N THR A 170 -20.27 -14.85 9.42
CA THR A 170 -21.06 -13.93 10.25
C THR A 170 -22.16 -13.22 9.44
N PHE A 171 -21.90 -12.84 8.18
CA PHE A 171 -22.94 -12.32 7.29
C PHE A 171 -24.05 -13.33 7.00
N GLY A 172 -23.74 -14.63 7.02
CA GLY A 172 -24.70 -15.72 6.92
C GLY A 172 -25.39 -16.09 8.25
N GLY A 173 -25.10 -15.39 9.34
CA GLY A 173 -25.62 -15.70 10.68
C GLY A 173 -24.93 -16.87 11.38
N LEU A 174 -23.74 -17.27 10.91
CA LEU A 174 -22.94 -18.36 11.48
C LEU A 174 -21.76 -17.79 12.27
N THR A 175 -21.54 -18.31 13.48
CA THR A 175 -20.34 -18.03 14.28
C THR A 175 -19.42 -19.24 14.24
N LEU A 176 -18.22 -19.07 13.70
CA LEU A 176 -17.22 -20.16 13.65
C LEU A 176 -16.40 -20.15 14.94
N ASP A 177 -16.53 -21.19 15.76
CA ASP A 177 -15.62 -21.41 16.89
C ASP A 177 -14.21 -21.82 16.43
N ALA A 178 -13.27 -21.93 17.38
CA ALA A 178 -11.88 -22.27 17.09
C ALA A 178 -11.73 -23.62 16.35
N GLY A 179 -12.57 -24.62 16.66
CA GLY A 179 -12.53 -25.93 16.01
C GLY A 179 -13.01 -25.87 14.56
N HIS A 180 -14.06 -25.10 14.28
CA HIS A 180 -14.51 -24.84 12.91
C HIS A 180 -13.46 -24.07 12.11
N GLN A 181 -12.84 -23.06 12.71
CA GLN A 181 -11.78 -22.27 12.05
C GLN A 181 -10.58 -23.14 11.68
N GLU A 182 -10.13 -24.03 12.57
CA GLU A 182 -9.02 -24.94 12.28
C GLU A 182 -9.32 -25.87 11.09
N HIS A 183 -10.55 -26.37 10.99
CA HIS A 183 -10.93 -27.30 9.93
C HIS A 183 -11.18 -26.58 8.59
N TRP A 184 -11.73 -25.37 8.63
CA TRP A 184 -12.20 -24.66 7.43
C TRP A 184 -11.20 -23.63 6.90
N LYS A 185 -10.13 -23.32 7.63
CA LYS A 185 -9.11 -22.34 7.21
C LYS A 185 -8.61 -22.54 5.79
N TRP A 186 -8.49 -23.77 5.31
CA TRP A 186 -8.06 -24.09 3.95
C TRP A 186 -8.98 -23.53 2.85
N LEU A 187 -10.26 -23.26 3.15
CA LEU A 187 -11.17 -22.56 2.24
C LEU A 187 -10.70 -21.13 1.94
N ALA A 188 -9.81 -20.55 2.75
CA ALA A 188 -9.26 -19.23 2.51
C ALA A 188 -8.45 -19.17 1.20
N LEU A 189 -7.96 -20.32 0.69
CA LEU A 189 -7.30 -20.40 -0.61
C LEU A 189 -8.20 -20.03 -1.79
N VAL A 190 -9.52 -20.00 -1.60
CA VAL A 190 -10.46 -19.49 -2.61
C VAL A 190 -10.18 -18.02 -2.95
N PHE A 191 -9.74 -17.20 -1.97
CA PHE A 191 -9.45 -15.79 -2.20
C PHE A 191 -8.32 -15.57 -3.22
N PRO A 192 -7.08 -16.09 -3.00
CA PRO A 192 -6.03 -15.98 -4.01
C PRO A 192 -6.35 -16.75 -5.30
N ALA A 193 -7.09 -17.87 -5.25
CA ALA A 193 -7.49 -18.58 -6.46
C ALA A 193 -8.41 -17.71 -7.36
N PHE A 194 -9.33 -16.96 -6.77
CA PHE A 194 -10.20 -16.04 -7.51
C PHE A 194 -9.43 -14.82 -8.03
N GLU A 195 -8.47 -14.28 -7.28
CA GLU A 195 -7.53 -13.25 -7.76
C GLU A 195 -6.74 -13.74 -8.99
N LEU A 196 -6.19 -14.96 -8.95
CA LEU A 196 -5.47 -15.57 -10.08
C LEU A 196 -6.40 -15.82 -11.27
N LEU A 197 -7.65 -16.25 -11.04
CA LEU A 197 -8.64 -16.43 -12.09
C LEU A 197 -8.89 -15.10 -12.82
N ALA A 198 -9.08 -14.00 -12.07
CA ALA A 198 -9.24 -12.67 -12.66
C ALA A 198 -8.02 -12.29 -13.51
N PHE A 199 -6.79 -12.50 -13.00
CA PHE A 199 -5.56 -12.28 -13.75
C PHE A 199 -5.52 -13.07 -15.07
N VAL A 200 -5.74 -14.38 -15.03
CA VAL A 200 -5.70 -15.26 -16.22
C VAL A 200 -6.75 -14.85 -17.25
N LEU A 201 -7.98 -14.54 -16.81
CA LEU A 201 -9.05 -14.11 -17.70
C LEU A 201 -8.75 -12.74 -18.36
N LEU A 202 -8.07 -11.84 -17.66
CA LEU A 202 -7.71 -10.50 -18.18
C LEU A 202 -6.58 -10.54 -19.21
N LEU A 203 -5.67 -11.52 -19.14
CA LEU A 203 -4.56 -11.69 -20.09
C LEU A 203 -5.07 -11.89 -21.51
N SER A 204 -6.04 -12.80 -21.70
CA SER A 204 -6.55 -13.11 -23.03
C SER A 204 -7.58 -12.09 -23.49
N PRO A 205 -7.46 -11.56 -24.73
CA PRO A 205 -8.44 -10.63 -25.28
C PRO A 205 -9.83 -11.26 -25.43
N VAL A 206 -9.93 -12.59 -25.53
CA VAL A 206 -11.19 -13.33 -25.69
C VAL A 206 -11.97 -13.37 -24.37
N THR A 207 -11.29 -13.68 -23.25
CA THR A 207 -11.92 -13.84 -21.94
C THR A 207 -11.97 -12.54 -21.13
N ARG A 208 -11.37 -11.46 -21.63
CA ARG A 208 -11.12 -10.23 -20.88
C ARG A 208 -12.35 -9.64 -20.21
N LYS A 209 -13.52 -9.66 -20.86
CA LYS A 209 -14.76 -9.14 -20.27
C LYS A 209 -15.20 -9.95 -19.04
N LEU A 210 -15.05 -11.28 -19.08
CA LEU A 210 -15.26 -12.14 -17.92
C LEU A 210 -14.24 -11.82 -16.83
N GLY A 211 -12.98 -11.55 -17.21
CA GLY A 211 -11.95 -11.09 -16.28
C GLY A 211 -12.30 -9.78 -15.57
N VAL A 212 -12.90 -8.81 -16.27
CA VAL A 212 -13.39 -7.57 -15.66
C VAL A 212 -14.52 -7.86 -14.68
N ILE A 213 -15.49 -8.72 -15.04
CA ILE A 213 -16.58 -9.11 -14.14
C ILE A 213 -16.03 -9.80 -12.89
N ALA A 214 -15.10 -10.73 -13.05
CA ALA A 214 -14.44 -11.42 -11.94
C ALA A 214 -13.71 -10.41 -11.02
N ALA A 215 -12.88 -9.53 -11.59
CA ALA A 215 -12.18 -8.49 -10.83
C ALA A 215 -13.15 -7.56 -10.08
N CYS A 216 -14.21 -7.09 -10.73
CA CYS A 216 -15.21 -6.23 -10.07
C CYS A 216 -15.92 -6.97 -8.94
N THR A 217 -16.35 -8.21 -9.18
CA THR A 217 -17.01 -9.06 -8.18
C THR A 217 -16.11 -9.26 -6.95
N MET A 218 -14.83 -9.56 -7.18
CA MET A 218 -13.84 -9.72 -6.13
C MET A 218 -13.69 -8.46 -5.29
N HIS A 219 -13.49 -7.30 -5.92
CA HIS A 219 -13.30 -6.04 -5.18
C HIS A 219 -14.57 -5.60 -4.44
N ILE A 220 -15.76 -5.87 -4.98
CA ILE A 220 -17.02 -5.67 -4.24
C ILE A 220 -17.06 -6.57 -3.01
N GLY A 221 -16.69 -7.85 -3.15
CA GLY A 221 -16.56 -8.78 -2.01
C GLY A 221 -15.56 -8.28 -0.96
N LEU A 222 -14.38 -7.79 -1.38
CA LEU A 222 -13.39 -7.20 -0.48
C LEU A 222 -13.93 -5.96 0.22
N LEU A 223 -14.67 -5.09 -0.47
CA LEU A 223 -15.31 -3.92 0.15
C LEU A 223 -16.35 -4.32 1.21
N MET A 224 -17.07 -5.42 1.00
CA MET A 224 -18.01 -5.94 2.00
C MET A 224 -17.28 -6.51 3.22
N VAL A 225 -16.26 -7.35 3.01
CA VAL A 225 -15.51 -8.02 4.09
C VAL A 225 -14.63 -7.04 4.86
N LEU A 226 -13.92 -6.15 4.18
CA LEU A 226 -13.01 -5.19 4.82
C LEU A 226 -13.70 -3.91 5.26
N GLY A 227 -14.89 -3.62 4.72
CA GLY A 227 -15.61 -2.38 5.00
C GLY A 227 -16.25 -2.34 6.39
N PRO A 228 -17.01 -1.28 6.69
CA PRO A 228 -17.65 -1.09 7.99
C PRO A 228 -18.63 -2.19 8.41
N LEU A 229 -19.10 -3.00 7.46
CA LEU A 229 -19.97 -4.15 7.75
C LEU A 229 -19.18 -5.35 8.29
N GLY A 230 -17.91 -5.48 7.92
CA GLY A 230 -17.05 -6.59 8.33
C GLY A 230 -15.92 -6.14 9.26
N LEU A 231 -14.68 -6.23 8.80
CA LEU A 231 -13.48 -5.96 9.60
C LEU A 231 -13.21 -4.48 9.88
N ASN A 232 -14.02 -3.56 9.35
CA ASN A 232 -13.90 -2.11 9.56
C ASN A 232 -12.47 -1.57 9.37
N HIS A 233 -11.84 -1.98 8.27
CA HIS A 233 -10.46 -1.65 7.94
C HIS A 233 -10.32 -0.19 7.44
N SER A 234 -9.08 0.22 7.11
CA SER A 234 -8.78 1.62 6.79
C SER A 234 -9.47 2.13 5.52
N TRP A 235 -9.91 3.40 5.55
CA TRP A 235 -10.53 4.04 4.39
C TRP A 235 -9.64 4.08 3.14
N GLY A 236 -8.31 4.21 3.32
CA GLY A 236 -7.36 4.15 2.22
C GLY A 236 -7.44 2.82 1.45
N VAL A 237 -7.58 1.71 2.16
CA VAL A 237 -7.74 0.37 1.58
C VAL A 237 -9.06 0.25 0.82
N LEU A 238 -10.16 0.74 1.38
CA LEU A 238 -11.49 0.65 0.76
C LEU A 238 -11.55 1.50 -0.53
N LEU A 239 -11.11 2.75 -0.47
CA LEU A 239 -11.12 3.64 -1.61
C LEU A 239 -10.20 3.15 -2.74
N TRP A 240 -9.08 2.50 -2.40
CA TRP A 240 -8.23 1.89 -3.42
C TRP A 240 -8.89 0.66 -4.10
N ASN A 241 -9.69 -0.12 -3.37
CA ASN A 241 -10.52 -1.17 -3.99
C ASN A 241 -11.57 -0.60 -4.94
N VAL A 242 -12.19 0.54 -4.61
CA VAL A 242 -13.09 1.25 -5.53
C VAL A 242 -12.33 1.70 -6.79
N PHE A 243 -11.12 2.24 -6.62
CA PHE A 243 -10.25 2.58 -7.74
C PHE A 243 -9.97 1.37 -8.64
N PHE A 244 -9.70 0.18 -8.08
CA PHE A 244 -9.48 -1.02 -8.87
C PHE A 244 -10.69 -1.46 -9.70
N ILE A 245 -11.91 -1.30 -9.20
CA ILE A 245 -13.14 -1.56 -9.99
C ILE A 245 -13.15 -0.66 -11.23
N VAL A 246 -12.95 0.64 -11.02
CA VAL A 246 -12.94 1.63 -12.12
C VAL A 246 -11.77 1.36 -13.07
N GLN A 247 -10.59 1.04 -12.55
CA GLN A 247 -9.40 0.70 -13.33
C GLN A 247 -9.63 -0.53 -14.20
N ALA A 248 -10.21 -1.60 -13.65
CA ALA A 248 -10.49 -2.83 -14.38
C ALA A 248 -11.40 -2.56 -15.59
N ILE A 249 -12.46 -1.79 -15.37
CA ILE A 249 -13.40 -1.40 -16.44
C ILE A 249 -12.68 -0.55 -17.50
N LEU A 250 -12.01 0.54 -17.10
CA LEU A 250 -11.43 1.49 -18.04
C LEU A 250 -10.25 0.92 -18.84
N LEU A 251 -9.43 0.07 -18.23
CA LEU A 251 -8.26 -0.51 -18.90
C LEU A 251 -8.59 -1.75 -19.74
N PHE A 252 -9.53 -2.58 -19.31
CA PHE A 252 -9.72 -3.92 -19.89
C PHE A 252 -11.08 -4.15 -20.56
N TRP A 253 -12.13 -3.39 -20.26
CA TRP A 253 -13.43 -3.57 -20.93
C TRP A 253 -13.40 -3.14 -22.40
N PHE A 254 -12.66 -2.07 -22.69
CA PHE A 254 -12.55 -1.48 -24.02
C PHE A 254 -11.34 -2.07 -24.76
N PRO A 255 -11.51 -2.66 -25.95
CA PRO A 255 -10.41 -3.29 -26.68
C PRO A 255 -9.34 -2.27 -27.10
N ALA A 256 -8.08 -2.59 -26.83
CA ALA A 256 -6.96 -1.75 -27.28
C ALA A 256 -6.75 -1.94 -28.80
N PRO A 257 -6.31 -0.89 -29.52
CA PRO A 257 -5.94 -1.02 -30.92
C PRO A 257 -4.66 -1.89 -31.02
N PRO A 258 -4.37 -2.45 -32.21
CA PRO A 258 -3.11 -3.13 -32.45
C PRO A 258 -1.92 -2.22 -32.09
N PRO A 259 -0.77 -2.79 -31.68
CA PRO A 259 0.43 -2.00 -31.44
C PRO A 259 0.81 -1.20 -32.69
N GLU A 260 1.01 0.11 -32.55
CA GLU A 260 1.59 0.92 -33.61
C GLU A 260 3.05 0.49 -33.85
N THR A 261 3.47 0.40 -35.11
CA THR A 261 4.82 -0.02 -35.53
C THR A 261 5.84 1.12 -35.52
N SER A 262 5.45 2.30 -35.05
CA SER A 262 6.31 3.48 -34.98
C SER A 262 7.50 3.27 -34.03
N PRO A 263 8.68 3.83 -34.34
CA PRO A 263 9.85 3.71 -33.47
C PRO A 263 9.58 4.34 -32.10
N VAL A 264 9.84 3.57 -31.04
CA VAL A 264 9.69 4.01 -29.64
C VAL A 264 10.85 4.93 -29.27
N ASP A 265 10.52 6.18 -28.89
CA ASP A 265 11.49 7.17 -28.43
C ASP A 265 12.13 6.80 -27.06
N TRP A 266 13.15 7.55 -26.65
CA TRP A 266 13.89 7.27 -25.41
C TRP A 266 13.05 7.46 -24.14
N LYS A 267 12.06 8.36 -24.14
CA LYS A 267 11.19 8.61 -22.99
C LYS A 267 10.27 7.42 -22.76
N ALA A 268 9.64 6.94 -23.83
CA ALA A 268 8.79 5.75 -23.78
C ALA A 268 9.61 4.49 -23.42
N ARG A 269 10.86 4.36 -23.89
CA ARG A 269 11.78 3.29 -23.44
C ARG A 269 12.09 3.38 -21.95
N SER A 270 12.28 4.59 -21.42
CA SER A 270 12.51 4.80 -20.00
C SER A 270 11.29 4.38 -19.17
N ALA A 271 10.09 4.75 -19.61
CA ALA A 271 8.83 4.30 -18.98
C ALA A 271 8.68 2.77 -19.01
N GLN A 272 9.02 2.12 -20.13
CA GLN A 272 9.05 0.67 -20.24
C GLN A 272 10.07 0.03 -19.29
N GLY A 273 11.27 0.59 -19.18
CA GLY A 273 12.29 0.13 -18.24
C GLY A 273 11.84 0.22 -16.78
N ILE A 274 11.23 1.34 -16.40
CA ILE A 274 10.63 1.53 -15.05
C ILE A 274 9.50 0.52 -14.82
N CYS A 275 8.65 0.29 -15.81
CA CYS A 275 7.61 -0.73 -15.72
C CYS A 275 8.23 -2.13 -15.54
N TRP A 276 9.27 -2.48 -16.27
CA TRP A 276 9.96 -3.77 -16.10
C TRP A 276 10.56 -3.94 -14.71
N ILE A 277 11.15 -2.88 -14.14
CA ILE A 277 11.62 -2.88 -12.76
C ILE A 277 10.44 -3.14 -11.81
N ALA A 278 9.32 -2.44 -11.96
CA ALA A 278 8.13 -2.65 -11.13
C ALA A 278 7.50 -4.04 -11.29
N LEU A 279 7.60 -4.66 -12.48
CA LEU A 279 7.14 -6.02 -12.74
C LEU A 279 8.05 -7.08 -12.12
N LEU A 280 9.37 -6.85 -12.10
CA LEU A 280 10.36 -7.81 -11.62
C LEU A 280 10.70 -7.64 -10.14
N PHE A 281 10.54 -6.44 -9.58
CA PHE A 281 10.83 -6.16 -8.17
C PHE A 281 10.15 -7.14 -7.20
N PRO A 282 8.87 -7.53 -7.38
CA PRO A 282 8.24 -8.53 -6.52
C PRO A 282 9.00 -9.86 -6.40
N THR A 283 9.82 -10.24 -7.39
CA THR A 283 10.65 -11.45 -7.29
C THR A 283 11.73 -11.35 -6.22
N LEU A 284 12.15 -10.13 -5.85
CA LEU A 284 13.11 -9.90 -4.77
C LEU A 284 12.49 -10.13 -3.39
N GLU A 285 11.18 -9.90 -3.25
CA GLU A 285 10.46 -10.18 -2.01
C GLU A 285 10.33 -11.69 -1.77
N VAL A 286 10.15 -12.47 -2.84
CA VAL A 286 10.10 -13.94 -2.76
C VAL A 286 11.38 -14.53 -2.16
N ILE A 287 12.53 -13.88 -2.39
CA ILE A 287 13.84 -14.27 -1.82
C ILE A 287 14.21 -13.48 -0.54
N GLY A 288 13.26 -12.73 0.03
CA GLY A 288 13.42 -12.04 1.32
C GLY A 288 14.18 -10.71 1.29
N ILE A 289 14.47 -10.15 0.09
CA ILE A 289 15.24 -8.90 -0.07
C ILE A 289 14.31 -7.70 -0.32
N GLY A 290 13.22 -7.90 -1.05
CA GLY A 290 12.28 -6.84 -1.42
C GLY A 290 11.24 -6.57 -0.33
N ASP A 291 10.87 -5.31 -0.14
CA ASP A 291 9.80 -4.95 0.78
C ASP A 291 8.41 -5.38 0.25
N PRO A 292 7.48 -5.79 1.14
CA PRO A 292 6.19 -6.37 0.73
C PRO A 292 5.30 -5.47 -0.12
N TRP A 293 5.16 -4.18 0.22
CA TRP A 293 4.28 -3.28 -0.51
C TRP A 293 4.73 -2.96 -1.95
N PRO A 294 6.00 -2.57 -2.20
CA PRO A 294 6.49 -2.44 -3.59
C PRO A 294 6.46 -3.76 -4.37
N ALA A 295 6.44 -4.90 -3.68
CA ALA A 295 6.28 -6.22 -4.26
C ALA A 295 4.82 -6.63 -4.52
N TRP A 296 3.83 -5.78 -4.22
CA TRP A 296 2.41 -6.10 -4.25
C TRP A 296 2.01 -7.27 -3.32
N GLY A 297 2.76 -7.51 -2.25
CA GLY A 297 2.43 -8.38 -1.13
C GLY A 297 1.32 -7.78 -0.27
N LEU A 298 0.13 -7.66 -0.85
CA LEU A 298 -1.04 -7.08 -0.20
C LEU A 298 -1.69 -8.14 0.69
N TYR A 299 -1.97 -7.79 1.95
CA TYR A 299 -2.53 -8.73 2.93
C TYR A 299 -1.63 -9.95 3.19
N ALA A 300 -0.32 -9.73 3.04
CA ALA A 300 0.71 -10.71 3.30
C ALA A 300 0.91 -10.90 4.80
N SER A 301 0.35 -11.99 5.36
CA SER A 301 0.57 -12.35 6.77
C SER A 301 2.01 -12.82 7.04
N HIS A 302 2.76 -13.24 6.02
CA HIS A 302 4.12 -13.78 6.17
C HIS A 302 5.20 -12.72 6.43
N VAL A 303 4.85 -11.44 6.48
CA VAL A 303 5.84 -10.36 6.67
C VAL A 303 6.46 -10.38 8.05
N GLY A 304 7.72 -9.96 8.15
CA GLY A 304 8.39 -9.76 9.44
C GLY A 304 7.75 -8.62 10.22
N ARG A 305 7.67 -8.76 11.55
CA ARG A 305 6.96 -7.84 12.44
C ARG A 305 7.64 -7.76 13.80
N THR A 306 7.50 -6.59 14.43
CA THR A 306 7.96 -6.33 15.79
C THR A 306 6.76 -6.14 16.68
N HIS A 307 6.61 -6.99 17.69
CA HIS A 307 5.58 -6.87 18.72
C HIS A 307 6.16 -6.13 19.91
N CYS A 308 5.41 -5.15 20.43
CA CYS A 308 5.81 -4.37 21.60
C CYS A 308 5.04 -4.86 22.82
N PHE A 309 5.76 -5.10 23.91
CA PHE A 309 5.20 -5.41 25.21
C PHE A 309 5.75 -4.42 26.24
N ILE A 310 4.89 -4.04 27.18
CA ILE A 310 5.25 -3.18 28.32
C ILE A 310 4.99 -3.92 29.62
N VAL A 311 5.79 -3.64 30.64
CA VAL A 311 5.51 -4.15 31.99
C VAL A 311 4.18 -3.60 32.49
N ARG A 312 3.31 -4.46 33.01
CA ARG A 312 1.92 -4.12 33.37
C ARG A 312 1.78 -2.88 34.27
N HIS A 313 2.65 -2.71 35.26
CA HIS A 313 2.57 -1.55 36.16
C HIS A 313 2.96 -0.23 35.48
N ALA A 314 3.79 -0.28 34.43
CA ALA A 314 4.23 0.89 33.67
C ALA A 314 3.17 1.41 32.71
N ALA A 315 2.14 0.62 32.38
CA ALA A 315 1.04 1.05 31.52
C ALA A 315 0.29 2.30 32.04
N LYS A 316 0.21 2.46 33.37
CA LYS A 316 -0.37 3.66 33.99
C LYS A 316 0.50 4.91 33.85
N SER A 317 1.79 4.73 33.58
CA SER A 317 2.74 5.82 33.37
C SER A 317 2.80 6.28 31.91
N LEU A 318 2.18 5.54 30.99
CA LEU A 318 2.11 5.96 29.59
C LEU A 318 1.30 7.26 29.44
N PRO A 319 1.63 8.08 28.42
CA PRO A 319 0.76 9.14 27.93
C PRO A 319 -0.67 8.64 27.68
N GLU A 320 -1.67 9.48 27.94
CA GLU A 320 -3.08 9.10 27.88
C GLU A 320 -3.50 8.61 26.49
N ASP A 321 -2.97 9.22 25.44
CA ASP A 321 -3.18 8.87 24.04
C ASP A 321 -2.61 7.48 23.67
N LEU A 322 -1.59 7.00 24.38
CA LEU A 322 -1.00 5.67 24.13
C LEU A 322 -1.68 4.55 24.93
N ARG A 323 -2.38 4.88 26.02
CA ARG A 323 -3.03 3.87 26.90
C ARG A 323 -4.15 3.10 26.19
N SER A 324 -4.82 3.70 25.22
CA SER A 324 -5.91 3.05 24.46
C SER A 324 -5.43 1.89 23.58
N TYR A 325 -4.13 1.81 23.32
CA TYR A 325 -3.51 0.76 22.50
C TYR A 325 -2.91 -0.37 23.34
N VAL A 326 -2.96 -0.26 24.68
CA VAL A 326 -2.50 -1.31 25.59
C VAL A 326 -3.61 -2.33 25.78
N ASP A 327 -3.31 -3.60 25.56
CA ASP A 327 -4.23 -4.69 25.87
C ASP A 327 -4.21 -4.99 27.38
N THR A 328 -5.12 -4.35 28.11
CA THR A 328 -5.26 -4.55 29.55
C THR A 328 -5.91 -5.88 29.92
N GLU A 329 -6.56 -6.56 28.97
CA GLU A 329 -7.26 -7.84 29.17
C GLU A 329 -6.35 -9.05 28.99
N SER A 330 -5.12 -8.83 28.52
CA SER A 330 -4.08 -9.86 28.43
C SER A 330 -3.95 -10.66 29.72
N SER A 331 -3.90 -12.00 29.61
CA SER A 331 -3.76 -12.94 30.72
C SER A 331 -2.35 -13.02 31.30
N ASN A 332 -1.38 -12.31 30.73
CA ASN A 332 0.00 -12.29 31.20
C ASN A 332 0.19 -11.28 32.33
N ASP A 333 0.59 -11.75 33.52
CA ASP A 333 0.72 -10.90 34.70
C ASP A 333 1.86 -9.87 34.62
N LEU A 334 2.90 -10.14 33.83
CA LEU A 334 4.12 -9.32 33.80
C LEU A 334 4.16 -8.36 32.62
N PHE A 335 3.96 -8.86 31.40
CA PHE A 335 4.08 -8.10 30.16
C PHE A 335 2.75 -8.08 29.42
N ILE A 336 2.29 -6.90 29.05
CA ILE A 336 1.06 -6.72 28.27
C ILE A 336 1.38 -6.10 26.91
N PRO A 337 0.72 -6.53 25.82
CA PRO A 337 1.03 -6.06 24.48
C PRO A 337 0.51 -4.64 24.24
N ILE A 338 1.20 -3.92 23.36
CA ILE A 338 0.76 -2.66 22.76
C ILE A 338 0.50 -2.92 21.28
N ASP A 339 -0.72 -2.63 20.84
CA ASP A 339 -1.13 -2.80 19.45
C ASP A 339 -0.62 -1.64 18.58
N LEU A 340 0.60 -1.80 18.05
CA LEU A 340 1.23 -0.83 17.14
C LEU A 340 0.45 -0.68 15.82
N GLY A 341 -0.27 -1.72 15.39
CA GLY A 341 -1.06 -1.71 14.16
C GLY A 341 -2.29 -0.83 14.31
N ARG A 342 -3.04 -1.03 15.40
CA ARG A 342 -4.17 -0.18 15.79
C ARG A 342 -3.74 1.26 16.04
N TRP A 343 -2.61 1.46 16.73
CA TRP A 343 -2.03 2.80 16.92
C TRP A 343 -1.80 3.50 15.58
N SER A 344 -1.16 2.83 14.61
CA SER A 344 -0.96 3.37 13.25
C SER A 344 -2.28 3.74 12.58
N ILE A 345 -3.27 2.83 12.55
CA ILE A 345 -4.52 3.06 11.82
C ILE A 345 -5.33 4.20 12.44
N GLU A 346 -5.49 4.21 13.76
CA GLU A 346 -6.32 5.22 14.43
C GLU A 346 -5.70 6.62 14.39
N THR A 347 -4.36 6.73 14.46
CA THR A 347 -3.68 8.05 14.41
C THR A 347 -3.45 8.55 13.00
N THR A 348 -3.19 7.65 12.04
CA THR A 348 -2.75 8.04 10.70
C THR A 348 -3.74 7.76 9.57
N GLY A 349 -4.80 7.01 9.85
CA GLY A 349 -5.72 6.50 8.82
C GLY A 349 -5.09 5.45 7.91
N ALA A 350 -3.85 5.03 8.17
CA ALA A 350 -3.09 4.09 7.34
C ALA A 350 -2.58 2.89 8.16
N PRO A 351 -2.59 1.68 7.59
CA PRO A 351 -1.97 0.52 8.21
C PRO A 351 -0.46 0.75 8.34
N ILE A 352 0.15 0.12 9.34
CA ILE A 352 1.60 0.15 9.53
C ILE A 352 2.30 -0.38 8.27
N TYR A 353 3.42 0.25 7.88
CA TYR A 353 4.21 -0.26 6.76
C TYR A 353 4.72 -1.68 7.08
N PRO A 354 4.40 -2.69 6.27
CA PRO A 354 4.75 -4.07 6.55
C PRO A 354 6.24 -4.26 6.32
N GLY A 355 6.88 -4.84 7.30
CA GLY A 355 8.30 -5.10 7.29
C GLY A 355 8.89 -4.95 8.67
N GLU A 356 9.84 -5.84 8.97
CA GLU A 356 10.52 -5.91 10.25
C GLU A 356 11.15 -4.57 10.60
N ARG A 357 11.87 -3.94 9.66
CA ARG A 357 12.55 -2.66 9.90
C ARG A 357 11.62 -1.50 10.25
N PHE A 358 10.47 -1.35 9.59
CA PHE A 358 9.59 -0.23 9.91
C PHE A 358 8.90 -0.45 11.25
N SER A 359 8.40 -1.66 11.52
CA SER A 359 7.83 -1.99 12.84
C SER A 359 8.86 -1.88 13.98
N PHE A 360 10.12 -2.25 13.72
CA PHE A 360 11.24 -2.03 14.63
C PHE A 360 11.48 -0.53 14.87
N ALA A 361 11.47 0.28 13.81
CA ALA A 361 11.61 1.74 13.91
C ALA A 361 10.47 2.39 14.71
N VAL A 362 9.24 1.87 14.58
CA VAL A 362 8.08 2.31 15.38
C VAL A 362 8.29 1.97 16.86
N GLY A 363 8.63 0.72 17.17
CA GLY A 363 8.93 0.29 18.55
C GLY A 363 10.07 1.10 19.16
N ARG A 364 11.09 1.44 18.36
CA ARG A 364 12.20 2.28 18.81
C ARG A 364 11.77 3.70 19.11
N SER A 365 10.98 4.28 18.20
CA SER A 365 10.44 5.62 18.38
C SER A 365 9.51 5.70 19.59
N PHE A 366 8.79 4.62 19.90
CA PHE A 366 8.01 4.50 21.12
C PHE A 366 8.90 4.56 22.38
N VAL A 367 9.96 3.74 22.44
CA VAL A 367 10.89 3.75 23.58
C VAL A 367 11.52 5.13 23.75
N MET A 368 12.06 5.72 22.68
CA MET A 368 12.70 7.03 22.72
C MET A 368 11.76 8.15 23.14
N LYS A 369 10.47 8.07 22.76
CA LYS A 369 9.47 9.10 23.13
C LYS A 369 8.95 8.94 24.55
N THR A 370 8.90 7.72 25.06
CA THR A 370 8.31 7.41 26.38
C THR A 370 9.33 7.24 27.50
N GLU A 371 10.63 7.17 27.17
CA GLU A 371 11.73 6.89 28.11
C GLU A 371 11.50 5.59 28.91
N MET A 372 10.99 4.56 28.23
CA MET A 372 10.62 3.26 28.81
C MET A 372 11.57 2.12 28.43
N GLU A 373 12.86 2.41 28.25
CA GLU A 373 13.89 1.45 27.83
C GLU A 373 13.91 0.19 28.71
N ASN A 374 13.75 0.38 30.02
CA ASN A 374 13.84 -0.68 31.03
C ASN A 374 12.49 -1.37 31.32
N MET A 375 11.40 -0.90 30.70
CA MET A 375 10.04 -1.37 30.97
C MET A 375 9.39 -2.00 29.74
N THR A 376 10.14 -2.14 28.65
CA THR A 376 9.64 -2.65 27.38
C THR A 376 10.42 -3.88 26.93
N LEU A 377 9.68 -4.83 26.34
CA LEU A 377 10.19 -6.02 25.71
C LEU A 377 9.66 -6.07 24.28
N PHE A 378 10.51 -6.38 23.34
CA PHE A 378 10.16 -6.52 21.94
C PHE A 378 10.38 -7.95 21.50
N VAL A 379 9.39 -8.49 20.77
CA VAL A 379 9.50 -9.77 20.07
C VAL A 379 9.58 -9.47 18.60
N VAL A 380 10.77 -9.65 18.02
CA VAL A 380 11.03 -9.42 16.60
C VAL A 380 10.97 -10.75 15.86
N GLU A 381 10.01 -10.87 14.95
CA GLU A 381 9.78 -12.03 14.10
C GLU A 381 10.28 -11.74 12.69
N SER A 382 11.11 -12.64 12.15
CA SER A 382 11.47 -12.62 10.74
C SER A 382 10.23 -12.84 9.86
N PRO A 383 10.32 -12.56 8.54
CA PRO A 383 9.36 -13.09 7.60
C PRO A 383 9.24 -14.61 7.74
N ALA A 384 8.01 -15.12 7.61
CA ALA A 384 7.75 -16.56 7.60
C ALA A 384 8.23 -17.19 6.29
N GLY A 385 8.63 -18.46 6.37
CA GLY A 385 8.86 -19.28 5.19
C GLY A 385 7.64 -19.31 4.25
N ARG A 386 7.93 -19.43 2.94
CA ARG A 386 6.87 -19.54 1.93
C ARG A 386 6.18 -20.92 1.94
N ILE A 387 6.89 -21.95 2.38
CA ILE A 387 6.43 -23.35 2.38
C ILE A 387 6.00 -23.79 3.78
N GLN A 388 6.77 -23.41 4.80
CA GLN A 388 6.49 -23.68 6.22
C GLN A 388 6.34 -22.34 6.94
N ASP A 389 5.52 -22.30 7.99
CA ASP A 389 5.36 -21.09 8.82
C ASP A 389 6.46 -21.04 9.90
N ASP A 390 7.71 -21.17 9.46
CA ASP A 390 8.89 -21.04 10.31
C ASP A 390 9.34 -19.57 10.36
N ARG A 391 9.39 -19.02 11.57
CA ARG A 391 9.84 -17.65 11.86
C ARG A 391 10.96 -17.70 12.87
N ASP A 392 12.05 -17.01 12.56
CA ASP A 392 13.06 -16.72 13.55
C ASP A 392 12.51 -15.64 14.50
N THR A 393 12.52 -15.95 15.78
CA THR A 393 12.00 -15.05 16.82
C THR A 393 13.14 -14.64 17.74
N SER A 394 13.32 -13.34 17.92
CA SER A 394 14.31 -12.77 18.85
C SER A 394 13.62 -11.85 19.85
N LYS A 395 14.03 -11.96 21.12
CA LYS A 395 13.56 -11.10 22.21
C LYS A 395 14.61 -10.02 22.48
N ILE A 396 14.20 -8.77 22.47
CA ILE A 396 15.08 -7.61 22.61
C ILE A 396 14.49 -6.68 23.68
N SER A 397 15.31 -6.22 24.63
CA SER A 397 14.86 -5.21 25.60
C SER A 397 14.76 -3.83 24.95
N GLY A 398 13.98 -2.92 25.53
CA GLY A 398 13.90 -1.53 25.06
C GLY A 398 15.26 -0.83 25.03
N GLU A 399 16.13 -1.09 26.00
CA GLU A 399 17.50 -0.57 26.06
C GLU A 399 18.33 -0.98 24.83
N VAL A 400 18.34 -2.28 24.50
CA VAL A 400 19.06 -2.79 23.34
C VAL A 400 18.45 -2.22 22.06
N LEU A 401 17.12 -2.17 21.97
CA LEU A 401 16.42 -1.66 20.81
C LEU A 401 16.68 -0.16 20.56
N ALA A 402 16.77 0.65 21.62
CA ALA A 402 17.13 2.06 21.53
C ALA A 402 18.56 2.26 20.99
N GLY A 403 19.50 1.37 21.39
CA GLY A 403 20.91 1.41 20.99
C GLY A 403 21.27 0.76 19.64
N GLU A 404 20.55 -0.25 19.17
CA GLU A 404 20.93 -1.11 18.03
C GLU A 404 20.37 -0.69 16.65
N SER A 405 20.60 0.55 16.20
CA SER A 405 19.96 0.99 14.94
C SER A 405 20.71 0.75 13.66
N ASN A 406 22.03 0.87 13.69
CA ASN A 406 22.81 0.97 12.45
C ASN A 406 23.42 -0.37 12.02
N GLN A 407 23.26 -1.42 12.82
CA GLN A 407 23.88 -2.72 12.56
C GLN A 407 22.90 -3.73 11.93
N ARG A 408 21.61 -3.67 12.27
CA ARG A 408 20.62 -4.65 11.80
C ARG A 408 20.07 -4.38 10.41
N PHE A 409 19.87 -3.11 10.05
CA PHE A 409 19.29 -2.71 8.77
C PHE A 409 20.14 -1.67 8.06
N TRP A 410 20.23 -1.78 6.74
CA TRP A 410 20.94 -0.84 5.88
C TRP A 410 20.16 0.47 5.65
N LEU A 411 18.83 0.45 5.84
CA LEU A 411 17.95 1.61 5.81
C LEU A 411 17.65 2.11 7.22
N ASN A 412 17.25 3.38 7.32
CA ASN A 412 17.07 4.08 8.58
C ASN A 412 15.91 3.54 9.43
N THR A 413 16.11 3.57 10.75
CA THR A 413 15.14 3.21 11.80
C THR A 413 14.95 4.31 12.85
N LEU A 414 15.50 5.51 12.64
CA LEU A 414 15.24 6.69 13.49
C LEU A 414 14.06 7.49 12.95
N PRO A 415 13.20 8.05 13.83
CA PRO A 415 12.15 8.96 13.42
C PRO A 415 12.73 10.33 13.00
N ARG A 416 11.90 11.16 12.37
CA ARG A 416 12.18 12.59 12.15
C ARG A 416 12.37 13.31 13.48
N ASP A 417 13.28 14.28 13.52
CA ASP A 417 13.65 14.98 14.76
C ASP A 417 12.47 15.70 15.43
N TYR A 418 11.52 16.20 14.62
CA TYR A 418 10.35 16.90 15.17
C TYR A 418 9.42 15.96 15.95
N TYR A 419 9.41 14.66 15.66
CA TYR A 419 8.57 13.69 16.39
C TYR A 419 9.01 13.52 17.85
N LEU A 420 10.29 13.74 18.15
CA LEU A 420 10.87 13.61 19.50
C LEU A 420 10.85 14.92 20.30
N LYS A 421 10.57 16.05 19.64
CA LYS A 421 10.56 17.37 20.29
C LYS A 421 9.19 17.76 20.84
N ASP A 422 8.14 17.15 20.30
CA ASP A 422 6.72 17.35 20.63
C ASP A 422 6.15 16.09 21.28
#